data_AF-A0A8H3ERD1-F1
#
_entry.id   AF-A0A8H3ERD1-F1
#
_cell.length_a   1.000
_cell.length_b   1.000
_cell.length_c   1.000
_cell.angle_alpha   90.00
_cell.angle_beta   90.00
_cell.angle_gamma   90.00
#
_symmetry.space_group_name_H-M   'P 1'
#
loop_
_entity.id
_entity.type
_entity.pdbx_description
1 polymer ?
#
loop_
_entity_poly.entity_id
_entity_poly.type
_entity_poly.pdbx_seq_one_letter_code
_entity_poly.pdbx_strand_id
1 'polypeptide(L)'
;MVMIPFASFALSTLALGTAILVEATACTASQRIAYAKQVPAAYAQPTVPQTYAAFLAIPFGVPGLTDPCTTTIYPNGGSGVVVGVTGQGVVNFGTETRQVFSSVTGVYQDFGQNGTTVIYTNVTLGVQSDVVIPVTFSAQVYLDFNVNCRIFAVRAYAEIPTYINGMPTMLYQYWGKRDTKLNLPTNSSLSVTLSQADLRTLTTAACSTTFSGPDTLTLNGEPSDLTSHRPASCLQALRKLRSDLESQNPSLPKLSDLPLRIVSENNFPTAAGLASSAAGFAALVRAIADLYELPQSPEDLSEIARQGSGSACRSLLGGYVAWDMGSAADGGDSKARVVAESIHWPEMRALILVASSKKKDVGSTAGMQATVATSQLFKIRASEVVSREMALMEKAVLAKDFESFATVTMRDSNSFHATCLDTSPPIFYLTDVSRAAIRAVEQINDAAGKVVAAYTFDAGPNAVVYYLEENERAVAGVFKAVLGGIDGWQSGRGSGVQAFVGESPVKDTVAETLKSGVSKVILTGVGEGPVKVQEHLIDTHGQAVQKGHAA
;
A
#
# COMPACT_ATOMS: atom_id res chain seq x y z
N MET A 1 -80.50 69.16 10.92
CA MET A 1 -79.93 69.98 9.83
C MET A 1 -78.45 70.19 10.16
N VAL A 2 -77.54 69.61 9.36
CA VAL A 2 -76.10 70.00 9.20
C VAL A 2 -75.21 69.77 10.44
N MET A 3 -73.94 69.35 10.42
CA MET A 3 -73.03 68.51 9.60
C MET A 3 -71.64 68.66 10.31
N ILE A 4 -70.87 67.56 10.40
CA ILE A 4 -69.38 67.35 10.40
C ILE A 4 -68.41 68.56 10.56
N PRO A 5 -67.22 68.37 11.18
CA PRO A 5 -66.02 67.97 10.40
C PRO A 5 -65.01 66.98 11.09
N PHE A 6 -63.96 66.60 10.34
CA PHE A 6 -62.76 65.80 10.71
C PHE A 6 -61.62 66.71 11.25
N ALA A 7 -60.40 66.29 11.71
CA ALA A 7 -59.66 65.01 11.83
C ALA A 7 -58.66 65.09 13.03
N SER A 8 -58.27 64.01 13.74
CA SER A 8 -57.20 62.99 13.51
C SER A 8 -55.77 63.32 14.01
N PHE A 9 -55.04 62.26 14.41
CA PHE A 9 -53.63 62.13 14.89
C PHE A 9 -53.22 62.45 16.37
N ALA A 10 -53.14 61.36 17.16
CA ALA A 10 -51.89 60.76 17.68
C ALA A 10 -51.55 60.74 19.20
N LEU A 11 -51.38 59.50 19.67
CA LEU A 11 -50.58 58.97 20.81
C LEU A 11 -50.84 59.47 22.25
N SER A 12 -51.57 58.65 23.00
CA SER A 12 -51.47 58.53 24.47
C SER A 12 -50.41 57.48 24.87
N THR A 13 -49.71 57.73 25.97
CA THR A 13 -48.66 56.86 26.57
C THR A 13 -49.21 55.79 27.53
N LEU A 14 -48.29 54.96 28.07
CA LEU A 14 -48.46 53.83 29.02
C LEU A 14 -48.98 52.52 28.40
N ALA A 15 -48.32 51.38 28.57
CA ALA A 15 -47.88 50.81 29.84
C ALA A 15 -46.51 50.09 29.80
N LEU A 16 -45.84 50.01 30.96
CA LEU A 16 -44.69 49.12 31.15
C LEU A 16 -45.18 47.66 31.17
N GLY A 17 -44.94 46.94 30.08
CA GLY A 17 -44.82 45.49 30.12
C GLY A 17 -43.37 45.12 30.40
N THR A 18 -43.09 44.50 31.55
CA THR A 18 -41.78 43.89 31.82
C THR A 18 -41.59 42.67 30.90
N ALA A 19 -41.14 42.92 29.68
CA ALA A 19 -40.52 41.88 28.87
C ALA A 19 -39.29 41.40 29.63
N ILE A 20 -39.35 40.17 30.14
CA ILE A 20 -38.19 39.50 30.71
C ILE A 20 -37.16 39.44 29.59
N LEU A 21 -36.11 40.25 29.70
CA LEU A 21 -34.88 40.04 28.95
C LEU A 21 -34.31 38.72 29.44
N VAL A 22 -34.69 37.64 28.76
CA VAL A 22 -33.96 36.39 28.80
C VAL A 22 -32.61 36.72 28.18
N GLU A 23 -31.64 37.07 29.03
CA GLU A 23 -30.25 37.07 28.64
C GLU A 23 -29.99 35.72 27.96
N ALA A 24 -29.58 35.76 26.69
CA ALA A 24 -29.29 34.55 25.95
C ALA A 24 -28.13 33.85 26.66
N THR A 25 -28.45 32.85 27.49
CA THR A 25 -27.48 32.16 28.33
C THR A 25 -26.41 31.59 27.41
N ALA A 26 -25.22 32.18 27.47
CA ALA A 26 -24.13 31.84 26.57
C ALA A 26 -23.92 30.32 26.57
N CYS A 27 -23.86 29.74 25.38
CA CYS A 27 -23.72 28.30 25.16
C CYS A 27 -22.72 27.67 26.15
N THR A 28 -23.20 26.81 27.04
CA THR A 28 -22.38 26.24 28.12
C THR A 28 -21.50 25.11 27.60
N ALA A 29 -20.37 24.83 28.27
CA ALA A 29 -19.51 23.69 27.95
C ALA A 29 -20.29 22.36 27.93
N SER A 30 -21.19 22.17 28.90
CA SER A 30 -22.06 21.00 29.00
C SER A 30 -23.01 20.87 27.80
N GLN A 31 -23.57 21.97 27.31
CA GLN A 31 -24.41 21.98 26.10
C GLN A 31 -23.60 21.67 24.84
N ARG A 32 -22.41 22.27 24.67
CA ARG A 32 -21.55 21.96 23.51
C ARG A 32 -21.11 20.50 23.47
N ILE A 33 -20.68 19.94 24.60
CA ILE A 33 -20.35 18.51 24.72
C ILE A 33 -21.58 17.63 24.42
N ALA A 34 -22.78 18.04 24.84
CA ALA A 34 -24.01 17.31 24.55
C ALA A 34 -24.34 17.29 23.04
N TYR A 35 -24.07 18.37 22.31
CA TYR A 35 -24.19 18.39 20.85
C TYR A 35 -23.06 17.61 20.16
N ALA A 36 -21.81 17.73 20.63
CA ALA A 36 -20.67 16.99 20.09
C ALA A 36 -20.87 15.47 20.18
N LYS A 37 -21.48 14.98 21.26
CA LYS A 37 -21.87 13.57 21.44
C LYS A 37 -22.85 13.05 20.39
N GLN A 38 -23.65 13.92 19.78
CA GLN A 38 -24.63 13.51 18.78
C GLN A 38 -23.97 13.15 17.44
N VAL A 39 -22.76 13.64 17.14
CA VAL A 39 -22.08 13.37 15.86
C VAL A 39 -21.72 11.88 15.70
N PRO A 40 -21.00 11.21 16.63
CA PRO A 40 -20.82 9.75 16.57
C PRO A 40 -22.14 8.98 16.71
N ALA A 41 -23.10 9.48 17.51
CA ALA A 41 -24.40 8.83 17.69
C ALA A 41 -25.29 8.86 16.43
N ALA A 42 -25.08 9.83 15.54
CA ALA A 42 -25.74 9.89 14.23
C ALA A 42 -25.15 8.88 13.25
N TYR A 43 -23.81 8.71 13.22
CA TYR A 43 -23.16 7.64 12.46
C TYR A 43 -23.52 6.23 12.96
N ALA A 44 -23.81 6.07 14.26
CA ALA A 44 -24.24 4.81 14.85
C ALA A 44 -25.70 4.40 14.53
N GLN A 45 -26.45 5.20 13.76
CA GLN A 45 -27.82 4.87 13.39
C GLN A 45 -27.87 3.74 12.33
N PRO A 46 -28.75 2.74 12.48
CA PRO A 46 -28.66 1.53 11.66
C PRO A 46 -29.03 1.78 10.19
N THR A 47 -29.89 2.75 9.89
CA THR A 47 -30.32 3.07 8.50
C THR A 47 -29.98 4.49 8.09
N VAL A 48 -29.82 4.72 6.77
CA VAL A 48 -29.54 6.06 6.20
C VAL A 48 -30.62 7.10 6.55
N PRO A 49 -31.94 6.80 6.52
CA PRO A 49 -32.96 7.76 6.96
C PRO A 49 -32.87 8.12 8.45
N GLN A 50 -32.50 7.18 9.31
CA GLN A 50 -32.29 7.45 10.75
C GLN A 50 -30.99 8.25 10.99
N THR A 51 -29.94 7.95 10.22
CA THR A 51 -28.68 8.73 10.19
C THR A 51 -28.97 10.18 9.82
N TYR A 52 -29.73 10.40 8.73
CA TYR A 52 -30.16 11.73 8.28
C TYR A 52 -30.94 12.45 9.36
N ALA A 53 -31.96 11.82 9.94
CA ALA A 53 -32.78 12.40 11.00
C ALA A 53 -31.96 12.73 12.27
N ALA A 54 -30.95 11.92 12.61
CA ALA A 54 -30.06 12.19 13.73
C ALA A 54 -29.11 13.36 13.46
N PHE A 55 -28.54 13.47 12.25
CA PHE A 55 -27.75 14.66 11.87
C PHE A 55 -28.61 15.93 11.79
N LEU A 56 -29.86 15.83 11.34
CA LEU A 56 -30.83 16.92 11.28
C LEU A 56 -31.14 17.54 12.65
N ALA A 57 -30.98 16.77 13.73
CA ALA A 57 -31.21 17.22 15.11
C ALA A 57 -30.02 18.01 15.70
N ILE A 58 -28.84 17.96 15.07
CA ILE A 58 -27.64 18.66 15.51
C ILE A 58 -27.69 20.12 15.00
N PRO A 59 -27.40 21.15 15.82
CA PRO A 59 -27.62 22.55 15.44
C PRO A 59 -26.52 23.13 14.53
N PHE A 60 -26.19 22.45 13.43
CA PHE A 60 -25.35 22.97 12.34
C PHE A 60 -26.09 24.07 11.58
N GLY A 61 -25.59 25.31 11.58
CA GLY A 61 -26.06 26.38 10.69
C GLY A 61 -27.59 26.49 10.55
N VAL A 62 -28.31 26.68 11.66
CA VAL A 62 -29.79 26.83 11.70
C VAL A 62 -30.15 28.33 11.85
N PRO A 63 -31.25 28.85 11.26
CA PRO A 63 -32.62 28.32 11.34
C PRO A 63 -33.14 27.81 10.00
N GLY A 64 -33.36 26.49 9.90
CA GLY A 64 -33.80 25.85 8.64
C GLY A 64 -32.66 25.31 7.77
N LEU A 65 -31.45 25.15 8.34
CA LEU A 65 -30.27 24.52 7.71
C LEU A 65 -29.65 25.28 6.52
N THR A 66 -30.17 26.46 6.18
CA THR A 66 -29.61 27.36 5.16
C THR A 66 -28.51 28.29 5.69
N ASP A 67 -28.39 28.44 7.01
CA ASP A 67 -27.38 29.32 7.62
C ASP A 67 -25.97 28.73 7.46
N PRO A 68 -24.92 29.58 7.43
CA PRO A 68 -23.56 29.13 7.20
C PRO A 68 -23.08 28.10 8.23
N CYS A 69 -22.52 27.00 7.74
CA CYS A 69 -21.78 26.03 8.54
C CYS A 69 -20.66 25.42 7.68
N THR A 70 -19.49 26.05 7.70
CA THR A 70 -18.36 25.60 6.87
C THR A 70 -17.72 24.36 7.49
N THR A 71 -17.80 23.23 6.78
CA THR A 71 -17.14 21.97 7.14
C THR A 71 -15.94 21.75 6.25
N THR A 72 -14.76 21.71 6.86
CA THR A 72 -13.47 21.52 6.17
C THR A 72 -12.73 20.31 6.74
N ILE A 73 -12.23 19.44 5.87
CA ILE A 73 -11.41 18.29 6.22
C ILE A 73 -9.96 18.57 5.82
N TYR A 74 -9.04 18.40 6.76
CA TYR A 74 -7.59 18.54 6.58
C TYR A 74 -6.95 17.15 6.66
N PRO A 75 -6.82 16.43 5.53
CA PRO A 75 -6.18 15.13 5.50
C PRO A 75 -4.66 15.27 5.66
N ASN A 76 -4.07 14.58 6.64
CA ASN A 76 -2.61 14.47 6.85
C ASN A 76 -1.87 15.81 6.91
N GLY A 77 -2.49 16.84 7.50
CA GLY A 77 -1.93 18.19 7.57
C GLY A 77 -1.89 18.96 6.23
N GLY A 78 -2.45 18.40 5.16
CA GLY A 78 -2.57 19.03 3.85
C GLY A 78 -3.65 20.09 3.75
N SER A 79 -3.83 20.63 2.54
CA SER A 79 -4.84 21.65 2.23
C SER A 79 -6.25 21.20 2.59
N GLY A 80 -7.01 22.10 3.23
CA GLY A 80 -8.37 21.84 3.67
C GLY A 80 -9.36 21.69 2.50
N VAL A 81 -10.07 20.57 2.46
CA VAL A 81 -11.16 20.28 1.51
C VAL A 81 -12.49 20.71 2.15
N VAL A 82 -13.17 21.68 1.55
CA VAL A 82 -14.51 22.11 2.00
C VAL A 82 -15.56 21.13 1.49
N VAL A 83 -16.27 20.47 2.40
CA VAL A 83 -17.30 19.45 2.10
C VAL A 83 -18.73 19.90 2.43
N GLY A 84 -18.88 21.05 3.08
CA GLY A 84 -20.17 21.70 3.33
C GLY A 84 -19.98 23.18 3.66
N VAL A 85 -20.95 24.01 3.30
CA VAL A 85 -20.94 25.47 3.57
C VAL A 85 -22.20 25.98 4.28
N THR A 86 -23.24 25.16 4.36
CA THR A 86 -24.50 25.40 5.09
C THR A 86 -24.80 24.23 6.02
N GLY A 87 -25.66 24.42 7.01
CA GLY A 87 -26.14 23.33 7.88
C GLY A 87 -26.60 22.09 7.11
N GLN A 88 -27.35 22.28 6.02
CA GLN A 88 -27.84 21.19 5.17
C GLN A 88 -26.70 20.45 4.46
N GLY A 89 -25.65 21.17 4.03
CA GLY A 89 -24.46 20.55 3.45
C GLY A 89 -23.76 19.62 4.44
N VAL A 90 -23.68 20.00 5.71
CA VAL A 90 -23.08 19.16 6.78
C VAL A 90 -23.94 17.91 7.04
N VAL A 91 -25.27 18.07 7.11
CA VAL A 91 -26.20 16.95 7.29
C VAL A 91 -26.12 15.96 6.13
N ASN A 92 -26.08 16.45 4.88
CA ASN A 92 -25.93 15.61 3.70
C ASN A 92 -24.59 14.86 3.72
N PHE A 93 -23.48 15.57 3.95
CA PHE A 93 -22.14 14.98 4.02
C PHE A 93 -22.03 13.87 5.09
N GLY A 94 -22.55 14.09 6.30
CA GLY A 94 -22.58 13.06 7.35
C GLY A 94 -23.47 11.86 7.00
N THR A 95 -24.57 12.10 6.28
CA THR A 95 -25.49 11.04 5.82
C THR A 95 -24.88 10.18 4.71
N GLU A 96 -24.19 10.80 3.76
CA GLU A 96 -23.51 10.11 2.65
C GLU A 96 -22.31 9.30 3.16
N THR A 97 -21.47 9.90 4.03
CA THR A 97 -20.27 9.23 4.56
C THR A 97 -20.58 8.08 5.54
N ARG A 98 -21.76 8.02 6.16
CA ARG A 98 -22.22 6.82 6.92
C ARG A 98 -22.25 5.55 6.06
N GLN A 99 -22.29 5.65 4.73
CA GLN A 99 -22.24 4.46 3.87
C GLN A 99 -20.85 3.79 3.87
N VAL A 100 -19.79 4.55 4.19
CA VAL A 100 -18.39 4.08 4.19
C VAL A 100 -17.79 3.98 5.59
N PHE A 101 -18.44 4.48 6.65
CA PHE A 101 -17.98 4.37 8.05
C PHE A 101 -18.74 3.25 8.78
N SER A 102 -18.01 2.22 9.24
CA SER A 102 -18.56 1.11 10.04
C SER A 102 -18.57 1.39 11.53
N SER A 103 -17.70 2.28 12.02
CA SER A 103 -17.66 2.73 13.41
C SER A 103 -17.09 4.15 13.50
N VAL A 104 -17.64 4.96 14.41
CA VAL A 104 -17.14 6.29 14.77
C VAL A 104 -17.16 6.39 16.28
N THR A 105 -16.01 6.66 16.90
CA THR A 105 -15.90 6.80 18.36
C THR A 105 -15.92 8.27 18.80
N GLY A 106 -15.77 8.54 20.10
CA GLY A 106 -15.73 9.93 20.57
C GLY A 106 -15.24 10.08 22.01
N VAL A 107 -14.12 10.77 22.15
CA VAL A 107 -13.67 11.39 23.40
C VAL A 107 -13.77 12.90 23.23
N TYR A 108 -14.38 13.59 24.19
CA TYR A 108 -14.82 14.98 24.02
C TYR A 108 -14.06 15.91 24.95
N GLN A 109 -13.50 16.99 24.41
CA GLN A 109 -12.84 18.05 25.19
C GLN A 109 -13.40 19.42 24.80
N ASP A 110 -13.84 20.20 25.79
CA ASP A 110 -14.36 21.55 25.56
C ASP A 110 -13.33 22.62 25.89
N PHE A 111 -13.23 23.61 25.02
CA PHE A 111 -12.35 24.77 25.17
C PHE A 111 -13.22 26.02 25.37
N GLY A 112 -13.85 26.12 26.55
CA GLY A 112 -14.85 27.15 26.82
C GLY A 112 -14.40 28.62 26.69
N GLN A 113 -13.10 28.88 26.55
CA GLN A 113 -12.56 30.22 26.29
C GLN A 113 -12.75 30.71 24.84
N ASN A 114 -12.87 29.80 23.85
CA ASN A 114 -13.06 30.16 22.44
C ASN A 114 -14.37 29.60 21.83
N GLY A 115 -15.16 28.87 22.61
CA GLY A 115 -16.45 28.32 22.17
C GLY A 115 -16.34 27.04 21.33
N THR A 116 -15.16 26.42 21.28
CA THR A 116 -14.91 25.20 20.50
C THR A 116 -14.97 23.94 21.36
N THR A 117 -15.55 22.86 20.82
CA THR A 117 -15.42 21.49 21.39
C THR A 117 -14.72 20.59 20.38
N VAL A 118 -13.77 19.79 20.82
CA VAL A 118 -13.06 18.80 19.99
C VAL A 118 -13.58 17.40 20.28
N ILE A 119 -13.88 16.66 19.22
CA ILE A 119 -14.09 15.21 19.25
C ILE A 119 -12.79 14.56 18.78
N TYR A 120 -12.11 13.88 19.69
CA TYR A 120 -11.09 12.90 19.34
C TYR A 120 -11.81 11.60 18.98
N THR A 121 -11.74 11.21 17.70
CA THR A 121 -12.46 10.05 17.16
C THR A 121 -11.52 9.16 16.38
N ASN A 122 -11.69 7.85 16.55
CA ASN A 122 -11.24 6.88 15.58
C ASN A 122 -12.43 6.57 14.67
N VAL A 123 -12.25 6.74 13.36
CA VAL A 123 -13.22 6.41 12.33
C VAL A 123 -12.75 5.13 11.65
N THR A 124 -13.55 4.07 11.75
CA THR A 124 -13.32 2.82 11.04
C THR A 124 -14.09 2.85 9.72
N LEU A 125 -13.35 2.81 8.61
CA LEU A 125 -13.90 2.57 7.29
C LEU A 125 -14.42 1.12 7.21
N GLY A 126 -15.54 0.94 6.54
CA GLY A 126 -16.16 -0.35 6.33
C GLY A 126 -17.55 -0.14 5.74
N VAL A 127 -17.66 -0.31 4.44
CA VAL A 127 -18.97 -0.44 3.81
C VAL A 127 -19.57 -1.76 4.27
N GLN A 128 -20.87 -1.80 4.56
CA GLN A 128 -21.60 -3.01 4.95
C GLN A 128 -21.75 -4.05 3.80
N SER A 129 -20.92 -3.93 2.75
CA SER A 129 -20.88 -4.77 1.54
C SER A 129 -19.52 -4.72 0.80
N ASP A 130 -18.80 -3.59 0.74
CA ASP A 130 -17.75 -3.36 -0.28
C ASP A 130 -16.32 -3.00 0.20
N VAL A 131 -16.03 -2.93 1.50
CA VAL A 131 -14.65 -2.75 2.01
C VAL A 131 -14.28 -3.95 2.87
N VAL A 132 -13.38 -4.79 2.35
CA VAL A 132 -13.14 -6.16 2.83
C VAL A 132 -12.38 -6.21 4.18
N ILE A 133 -11.72 -5.13 4.59
CA ILE A 133 -10.99 -5.04 5.88
C ILE A 133 -11.27 -3.67 6.53
N PRO A 134 -11.59 -3.61 7.84
CA PRO A 134 -11.87 -2.35 8.54
C PRO A 134 -10.62 -1.49 8.75
N VAL A 135 -10.43 -0.47 7.91
CA VAL A 135 -9.33 0.50 8.03
C VAL A 135 -9.71 1.59 9.04
N THR A 136 -9.00 1.68 10.17
CA THR A 136 -9.29 2.70 11.21
C THR A 136 -8.29 3.85 11.13
N PHE A 137 -8.78 5.09 11.15
CA PHE A 137 -7.96 6.31 11.18
C PHE A 137 -8.36 7.26 12.30
N SER A 138 -7.40 8.00 12.84
CA SER A 138 -7.59 9.03 13.86
C SER A 138 -8.04 10.35 13.22
N ALA A 139 -8.96 11.04 13.89
CA ALA A 139 -9.30 12.41 13.55
C ALA A 139 -9.64 13.27 14.78
N GLN A 140 -9.31 14.56 14.69
CA GLN A 140 -9.70 15.60 15.64
C GLN A 140 -10.74 16.50 14.96
N VAL A 141 -11.99 16.40 15.38
CA VAL A 141 -13.11 17.18 14.82
C VAL A 141 -13.45 18.33 15.75
N TYR A 142 -13.05 19.53 15.36
CA TYR A 142 -13.34 20.78 16.06
C TYR A 142 -14.72 21.27 15.63
N LEU A 143 -15.60 21.50 16.60
CA LEU A 143 -16.93 22.09 16.43
C LEU A 143 -16.93 23.48 17.05
N ASP A 144 -17.08 24.52 16.23
CA ASP A 144 -17.06 25.92 16.68
C ASP A 144 -18.49 26.43 16.88
N PHE A 145 -18.83 26.84 18.11
CA PHE A 145 -20.18 27.28 18.48
C PHE A 145 -20.28 28.79 18.66
N ASN A 146 -21.39 29.38 18.21
CA ASN A 146 -21.71 30.78 18.48
C ASN A 146 -22.47 30.96 19.81
N VAL A 147 -22.71 32.21 20.20
CA VAL A 147 -23.41 32.57 21.44
C VAL A 147 -24.80 31.92 21.58
N ASN A 148 -25.48 31.67 20.45
CA ASN A 148 -26.79 31.03 20.36
C ASN A 148 -26.70 29.48 20.35
N CYS A 149 -25.53 28.91 20.68
CA CYS A 149 -25.26 27.48 20.77
C CYS A 149 -25.46 26.71 19.45
N ARG A 150 -25.25 27.38 18.31
CA ARG A 150 -25.24 26.78 16.97
C ARG A 150 -23.82 26.53 16.51
N ILE A 151 -23.57 25.40 15.87
CA ILE A 151 -22.30 25.09 15.22
C ILE A 151 -22.24 25.87 13.90
N PHE A 152 -21.22 26.72 13.74
CA PHE A 152 -21.04 27.56 12.53
C PHE A 152 -19.78 27.18 11.72
N ALA A 153 -18.90 26.36 12.29
CA ALA A 153 -17.81 25.72 11.56
C ALA A 153 -17.48 24.34 12.13
N VAL A 154 -17.02 23.46 11.26
CA VAL A 154 -16.52 22.13 11.59
C VAL A 154 -15.15 21.97 10.92
N ARG A 155 -14.11 21.66 11.68
CA ARG A 155 -12.74 21.48 11.16
C ARG A 155 -12.24 20.11 11.59
N ALA A 156 -12.18 19.18 10.64
CA ALA A 156 -11.75 17.80 10.90
C ALA A 156 -10.31 17.61 10.42
N TYR A 157 -9.37 17.46 11.35
CA TYR A 157 -7.99 17.10 11.04
C TYR A 157 -7.88 15.58 11.12
N ALA A 158 -7.66 14.92 10.00
CA ALA A 158 -7.73 13.46 9.89
C ALA A 158 -6.39 12.88 9.42
N GLU A 159 -5.86 11.92 10.17
CA GLU A 159 -4.64 11.18 9.87
C GLU A 159 -5.01 9.93 9.05
N ILE A 160 -5.44 10.17 7.81
CA ILE A 160 -5.96 9.13 6.91
C ILE A 160 -4.78 8.33 6.33
N PRO A 161 -4.73 6.99 6.47
CA PRO A 161 -3.73 6.15 5.82
C PRO A 161 -3.67 6.42 4.30
N THR A 162 -2.57 7.00 3.83
CA THR A 162 -2.50 7.61 2.49
C THR A 162 -2.17 6.65 1.35
N TYR A 163 -1.90 5.37 1.63
CA TYR A 163 -1.41 4.42 0.63
C TYR A 163 -2.01 3.02 0.75
N ILE A 164 -2.19 2.42 -0.42
CA ILE A 164 -2.55 1.02 -0.64
C ILE A 164 -1.54 0.48 -1.67
N ASN A 165 -1.31 -0.84 -1.67
CA ASN A 165 -0.65 -1.68 -2.70
C ASN A 165 0.87 -1.89 -2.60
N GLY A 166 1.36 -3.08 -3.02
CA GLY A 166 2.79 -3.41 -3.03
C GLY A 166 3.33 -4.63 -3.83
N MET A 167 4.66 -4.70 -4.04
CA MET A 167 5.45 -5.75 -4.72
C MET A 167 6.78 -6.06 -3.98
N PRO A 168 7.22 -7.32 -3.81
CA PRO A 168 8.33 -7.62 -2.89
C PRO A 168 9.76 -7.49 -3.39
N THR A 169 10.63 -6.99 -2.51
CA THR A 169 12.08 -7.20 -2.51
C THR A 169 12.49 -8.23 -1.45
N MET A 170 13.45 -9.08 -1.80
CA MET A 170 13.93 -10.14 -0.92
C MET A 170 14.62 -9.57 0.32
N LEU A 171 14.41 -10.23 1.47
CA LEU A 171 15.24 -10.07 2.66
C LEU A 171 16.06 -11.33 2.91
N TYR A 172 15.44 -12.48 2.66
CA TYR A 172 16.01 -13.79 2.86
C TYR A 172 15.85 -14.61 1.58
N GLN A 173 16.97 -15.01 0.98
CA GLN A 173 17.05 -15.39 -0.43
C GLN A 173 16.56 -16.82 -0.70
N TYR A 174 15.53 -16.91 -1.55
CA TYR A 174 15.12 -18.15 -2.20
C TYR A 174 16.08 -18.46 -3.35
N TRP A 175 16.82 -19.55 -3.19
CA TRP A 175 17.69 -20.08 -4.23
C TRP A 175 17.67 -21.60 -4.17
N GLY A 176 17.30 -22.25 -5.26
CA GLY A 176 17.23 -23.71 -5.37
C GLY A 176 15.80 -24.26 -5.19
N LYS A 177 15.47 -25.29 -5.95
CA LYS A 177 14.19 -26.01 -5.87
C LYS A 177 14.45 -27.48 -5.59
N ARG A 178 13.68 -28.06 -4.66
CA ARG A 178 13.61 -29.52 -4.48
C ARG A 178 12.70 -30.17 -5.52
N ASP A 179 11.70 -29.43 -6.02
CA ASP A 179 10.84 -29.84 -7.13
C ASP A 179 10.73 -28.71 -8.15
N THR A 180 11.14 -28.97 -9.40
CA THR A 180 11.16 -27.98 -10.48
C THR A 180 9.81 -27.81 -11.19
N LYS A 181 8.91 -28.79 -11.09
CA LYS A 181 7.57 -28.81 -11.70
C LYS A 181 6.56 -28.05 -10.84
N LEU A 182 6.56 -28.32 -9.54
CA LEU A 182 5.71 -27.68 -8.53
C LEU A 182 6.30 -26.38 -7.95
N ASN A 183 7.53 -26.02 -8.35
CA ASN A 183 8.33 -24.91 -7.83
C ASN A 183 8.54 -24.95 -6.30
N LEU A 184 8.74 -26.14 -5.73
CA LEU A 184 8.97 -26.28 -4.28
C LEU A 184 10.43 -25.93 -3.95
N PRO A 185 10.69 -25.05 -2.97
CA PRO A 185 12.02 -24.54 -2.71
C PRO A 185 12.83 -25.54 -1.88
N THR A 186 14.15 -25.40 -1.87
CA THR A 186 15.03 -26.14 -0.94
C THR A 186 14.97 -25.62 0.49
N ASN A 187 14.50 -24.38 0.69
CA ASN A 187 14.49 -23.68 1.96
C ASN A 187 13.40 -22.60 1.99
N SER A 188 12.93 -22.21 3.19
CA SER A 188 11.99 -21.09 3.34
C SER A 188 12.66 -19.75 3.00
N SER A 189 11.86 -18.70 2.78
CA SER A 189 12.35 -17.36 2.43
C SER A 189 11.42 -16.25 2.94
N LEU A 190 11.92 -15.02 3.02
CA LEU A 190 11.20 -13.87 3.57
C LEU A 190 11.49 -12.61 2.73
N SER A 191 10.50 -11.75 2.53
CA SER A 191 10.61 -10.49 1.76
C SER A 191 9.85 -9.33 2.41
N VAL A 192 10.29 -8.10 2.16
CA VAL A 192 9.45 -6.90 2.34
C VAL A 192 8.67 -6.70 1.05
N THR A 193 7.35 -6.58 1.12
CA THR A 193 6.52 -6.07 0.05
C THR A 193 6.70 -4.54 -0.02
N LEU A 194 7.28 -4.01 -1.11
CA LEU A 194 7.49 -2.58 -1.37
C LEU A 194 6.22 -1.90 -1.87
N SER A 195 6.10 -0.58 -1.79
CA SER A 195 4.93 0.15 -2.29
C SER A 195 4.74 0.13 -3.81
N GLN A 196 3.52 -0.19 -4.26
CA GLN A 196 3.06 -0.09 -5.65
C GLN A 196 2.80 1.36 -6.10
N ALA A 197 2.85 2.33 -5.18
CA ALA A 197 2.91 3.75 -5.57
C ALA A 197 4.22 4.04 -6.34
N ASP A 198 5.32 3.37 -5.97
CA ASP A 198 6.62 3.52 -6.62
C ASP A 198 6.86 2.43 -7.68
N LEU A 199 6.51 1.17 -7.37
CA LEU A 199 6.84 -0.01 -8.20
C LEU A 199 5.67 -0.99 -8.31
N ARG A 200 5.01 -1.05 -9.48
CA ARG A 200 3.83 -1.90 -9.73
C ARG A 200 3.84 -2.65 -11.06
N THR A 201 3.23 -3.84 -11.04
CA THR A 201 2.65 -4.50 -12.21
C THR A 201 1.15 -4.32 -12.17
N LEU A 202 0.57 -3.78 -13.24
CA LEU A 202 -0.88 -3.76 -13.45
C LEU A 202 -1.23 -4.86 -14.46
N THR A 203 -2.26 -5.65 -14.17
CA THR A 203 -2.80 -6.67 -15.07
C THR A 203 -4.31 -6.52 -15.13
N THR A 204 -4.86 -6.49 -16.34
CA THR A 204 -6.29 -6.63 -16.60
C THR A 204 -6.52 -8.00 -17.24
N ALA A 205 -7.47 -8.76 -16.71
CA ALA A 205 -7.94 -10.01 -17.30
C ALA A 205 -9.43 -9.87 -17.65
N ALA A 206 -9.82 -10.33 -18.83
CA ALA A 206 -11.19 -10.31 -19.32
C ALA A 206 -11.51 -11.64 -20.01
N CYS A 207 -12.78 -12.04 -20.01
CA CYS A 207 -13.29 -13.15 -20.81
C CYS A 207 -14.66 -12.80 -21.40
N SER A 208 -15.00 -13.39 -22.56
CA SER A 208 -16.25 -13.10 -23.26
C SER A 208 -16.61 -14.24 -24.21
N THR A 209 -17.91 -14.46 -24.43
CA THR A 209 -18.45 -15.32 -25.49
C THR A 209 -18.18 -14.78 -26.90
N THR A 210 -17.86 -13.49 -27.03
CA THR A 210 -17.48 -12.85 -28.30
C THR A 210 -16.00 -13.01 -28.66
N PHE A 211 -15.17 -13.47 -27.72
CA PHE A 211 -13.76 -13.74 -27.98
C PHE A 211 -13.60 -15.10 -28.68
N SER A 212 -12.71 -15.16 -29.67
CA SER A 212 -12.44 -16.37 -30.47
C SER A 212 -10.98 -16.78 -30.40
N GLY A 213 -10.69 -18.07 -30.61
CA GLY A 213 -9.34 -18.61 -30.51
C GLY A 213 -8.85 -18.82 -29.07
N PRO A 214 -7.54 -19.06 -28.88
CA PRO A 214 -6.96 -19.39 -27.56
C PRO A 214 -6.84 -18.17 -26.65
N ASP A 215 -6.41 -18.41 -25.41
CA ASP A 215 -6.04 -17.36 -24.45
C ASP A 215 -4.84 -16.55 -24.96
N THR A 216 -4.82 -15.25 -24.68
CA THR A 216 -3.72 -14.35 -25.08
C THR A 216 -3.23 -13.48 -23.93
N LEU A 217 -1.90 -13.30 -23.83
CA LEU A 217 -1.25 -12.36 -22.93
C LEU A 217 -0.46 -11.34 -23.73
N THR A 218 -0.67 -10.06 -23.45
CA THR A 218 0.19 -8.95 -23.91
C THR A 218 0.92 -8.37 -22.71
N LEU A 219 2.25 -8.28 -22.76
CA LEU A 219 3.10 -7.79 -21.68
C LEU A 219 3.91 -6.57 -22.17
N ASN A 220 3.61 -5.38 -21.64
CA ASN A 220 4.20 -4.09 -22.05
C ASN A 220 4.06 -3.83 -23.56
N GLY A 221 2.89 -4.13 -24.15
CA GLY A 221 2.61 -3.97 -25.58
C GLY A 221 2.97 -5.16 -26.46
N GLU A 222 3.87 -6.04 -26.02
CA GLU A 222 4.33 -7.19 -26.81
C GLU A 222 3.58 -8.50 -26.46
N PRO A 223 3.25 -9.36 -27.45
CA PRO A 223 2.68 -10.68 -27.18
C PRO A 223 3.60 -11.55 -26.30
N SER A 224 3.01 -12.29 -25.37
CA SER A 224 3.72 -13.19 -24.46
C SER A 224 3.12 -14.59 -24.47
N ASP A 225 3.98 -15.60 -24.33
CA ASP A 225 3.58 -16.99 -24.40
C ASP A 225 2.83 -17.45 -23.14
N LEU A 226 1.60 -17.95 -23.33
CA LEU A 226 0.81 -18.63 -22.30
C LEU A 226 0.88 -20.16 -22.38
N THR A 227 1.50 -20.73 -23.43
CA THR A 227 1.51 -22.19 -23.68
C THR A 227 2.61 -22.93 -22.90
N SER A 228 3.67 -22.24 -22.49
CA SER A 228 4.67 -22.81 -21.59
C SER A 228 4.07 -23.22 -20.24
N HIS A 229 4.68 -24.23 -19.60
CA HIS A 229 4.19 -24.88 -18.39
C HIS A 229 3.81 -23.90 -17.25
N ARG A 230 4.55 -22.80 -17.09
CA ARG A 230 4.40 -21.85 -15.97
C ARG A 230 3.07 -21.10 -16.02
N PRO A 231 2.74 -20.31 -17.08
CA PRO A 231 1.42 -19.71 -17.23
C PRO A 231 0.31 -20.76 -17.37
N ALA A 232 0.51 -21.81 -18.16
CA ALA A 232 -0.50 -22.85 -18.37
C ALA A 232 -0.97 -23.49 -17.05
N SER A 233 -0.05 -23.80 -16.13
CA SER A 233 -0.40 -24.36 -14.80
C SER A 233 -1.24 -23.40 -13.96
N CYS A 234 -0.94 -22.10 -14.01
CA CYS A 234 -1.71 -21.08 -13.28
C CYS A 234 -3.13 -20.98 -13.82
N LEU A 235 -3.26 -20.85 -15.15
CA LEU A 235 -4.55 -20.74 -15.84
C LEU A 235 -5.40 -22.00 -15.61
N GLN A 236 -4.79 -23.20 -15.67
CA GLN A 236 -5.48 -24.46 -15.40
C GLN A 236 -6.02 -24.54 -13.97
N ALA A 237 -5.20 -24.17 -12.97
CA ALA A 237 -5.63 -24.18 -11.57
C ALA A 237 -6.78 -23.20 -11.31
N LEU A 238 -6.69 -21.97 -11.85
CA LEU A 238 -7.72 -20.94 -11.69
C LEU A 238 -9.02 -21.30 -12.42
N ARG A 239 -8.94 -21.84 -13.65
CA ARG A 239 -10.10 -22.37 -14.38
C ARG A 239 -10.75 -23.54 -13.62
N LYS A 240 -9.96 -24.43 -13.00
CA LYS A 240 -10.50 -25.55 -12.20
C LYS A 240 -11.30 -25.04 -10.99
N LEU A 241 -10.75 -24.10 -10.22
CA LEU A 241 -11.46 -23.48 -9.11
C LEU A 241 -12.77 -22.80 -9.55
N ARG A 242 -12.74 -22.07 -10.68
CA ARG A 242 -13.95 -21.44 -11.23
C ARG A 242 -14.98 -22.48 -11.70
N SER A 243 -14.55 -23.54 -12.38
CA SER A 243 -15.41 -24.62 -12.87
C SER A 243 -16.08 -25.39 -11.72
N ASP A 244 -15.39 -25.54 -10.58
CA ASP A 244 -15.96 -26.13 -9.36
C ASP A 244 -17.08 -25.27 -8.78
N LEU A 245 -16.91 -23.94 -8.71
CA LEU A 245 -17.96 -23.01 -8.28
C LEU A 245 -19.17 -23.07 -9.22
N GLU A 246 -18.93 -23.06 -10.53
CA GLU A 246 -19.98 -23.12 -11.55
C GLU A 246 -20.73 -24.46 -11.59
N SER A 247 -20.09 -25.54 -11.15
CA SER A 247 -20.70 -26.86 -11.00
C SER A 247 -21.54 -26.96 -9.72
N GLN A 248 -21.10 -26.31 -8.64
CA GLN A 248 -21.85 -26.21 -7.38
C GLN A 248 -23.04 -25.25 -7.47
N ASN A 249 -22.92 -24.17 -8.23
CA ASN A 249 -24.01 -23.23 -8.50
C ASN A 249 -24.26 -23.04 -10.02
N PRO A 250 -25.22 -23.77 -10.61
CA PRO A 250 -25.58 -23.65 -12.01
C PRO A 250 -26.07 -22.28 -12.48
N SER A 251 -26.43 -21.35 -11.58
CA SER A 251 -26.84 -19.99 -11.95
C SER A 251 -25.65 -19.07 -12.26
N LEU A 252 -24.42 -19.48 -11.97
CA LEU A 252 -23.22 -18.70 -12.28
C LEU A 252 -22.92 -18.73 -13.79
N PRO A 253 -22.45 -17.61 -14.37
CA PRO A 253 -22.00 -17.59 -15.75
C PRO A 253 -20.81 -18.53 -15.95
N LYS A 254 -20.75 -19.20 -17.11
CA LYS A 254 -19.74 -20.21 -17.45
C LYS A 254 -18.45 -19.57 -17.93
N LEU A 255 -17.74 -18.92 -17.03
CA LEU A 255 -16.50 -18.18 -17.29
C LEU A 255 -15.28 -19.11 -17.42
N SER A 256 -15.29 -20.30 -16.78
CA SER A 256 -14.14 -21.22 -16.82
C SER A 256 -13.78 -21.72 -18.21
N ASP A 257 -14.72 -21.64 -19.16
CA ASP A 257 -14.61 -22.20 -20.51
C ASP A 257 -14.36 -21.11 -21.57
N LEU A 258 -14.52 -19.84 -21.21
CA LEU A 258 -14.34 -18.71 -22.15
C LEU A 258 -12.86 -18.46 -22.45
N PRO A 259 -12.52 -17.91 -23.63
CA PRO A 259 -11.17 -17.42 -23.91
C PRO A 259 -10.81 -16.23 -23.02
N LEU A 260 -9.60 -16.23 -22.48
CA LEU A 260 -9.03 -15.12 -21.71
C LEU A 260 -8.30 -14.13 -22.62
N ARG A 261 -8.50 -12.84 -22.34
CA ARG A 261 -7.69 -11.73 -22.81
C ARG A 261 -7.02 -11.12 -21.60
N ILE A 262 -5.69 -11.12 -21.59
CA ILE A 262 -4.89 -10.63 -20.48
C ILE A 262 -3.92 -9.60 -21.03
N VAL A 263 -3.90 -8.41 -20.43
CA VAL A 263 -2.94 -7.36 -20.76
C VAL A 263 -2.29 -6.92 -19.47
N SER A 264 -0.96 -6.80 -19.47
CA SER A 264 -0.17 -6.45 -18.30
C SER A 264 0.91 -5.44 -18.64
N GLU A 265 1.13 -4.47 -17.75
CA GLU A 265 2.22 -3.49 -17.84
C GLU A 265 2.98 -3.39 -16.50
N ASN A 266 4.25 -3.01 -16.58
CA ASN A 266 5.09 -2.68 -15.43
C ASN A 266 5.46 -1.20 -15.50
N ASN A 267 5.40 -0.46 -14.39
CA ASN A 267 5.95 0.91 -14.34
C ASN A 267 7.48 0.95 -14.18
N PHE A 268 8.14 -0.22 -14.19
CA PHE A 268 9.57 -0.41 -14.03
C PHE A 268 10.15 -1.28 -15.17
N PRO A 269 11.41 -1.08 -15.59
CA PRO A 269 11.92 -1.76 -16.78
C PRO A 269 12.03 -3.27 -16.55
N THR A 270 11.39 -4.06 -17.42
CA THR A 270 11.36 -5.53 -17.33
C THR A 270 12.76 -6.17 -17.31
N ALA A 271 13.75 -5.50 -17.90
CA ALA A 271 15.16 -5.91 -17.92
C ALA A 271 16.00 -5.41 -16.73
N ALA A 272 15.50 -4.51 -15.88
CA ALA A 272 16.26 -3.92 -14.76
C ALA A 272 16.54 -4.93 -13.61
N GLY A 273 16.16 -6.19 -13.74
CA GLY A 273 16.48 -7.24 -12.78
C GLY A 273 15.64 -7.26 -11.50
N LEU A 274 14.74 -6.28 -11.32
CA LEU A 274 13.82 -6.08 -10.19
C LEU A 274 12.66 -7.10 -10.18
N ALA A 275 12.97 -8.39 -10.00
CA ALA A 275 12.03 -9.48 -9.77
C ALA A 275 10.77 -9.53 -10.68
N SER A 276 10.82 -8.99 -11.91
CA SER A 276 9.64 -8.68 -12.75
C SER A 276 8.67 -9.85 -12.97
N SER A 277 9.18 -11.08 -13.06
CA SER A 277 8.33 -12.28 -13.15
C SER A 277 7.54 -12.61 -11.87
N ALA A 278 8.03 -12.23 -10.68
CA ALA A 278 7.33 -12.48 -9.43
C ALA A 278 6.06 -11.62 -9.32
N ALA A 279 6.20 -10.31 -9.58
CA ALA A 279 5.07 -9.39 -9.66
C ALA A 279 4.09 -9.75 -10.79
N GLY A 280 4.61 -10.06 -11.99
CA GLY A 280 3.78 -10.44 -13.14
C GLY A 280 2.91 -11.67 -12.89
N PHE A 281 3.46 -12.75 -12.31
CA PHE A 281 2.65 -13.93 -12.00
C PHE A 281 1.66 -13.71 -10.85
N ALA A 282 1.99 -12.86 -9.88
CA ALA A 282 1.08 -12.51 -8.80
C ALA A 282 -0.10 -11.65 -9.28
N ALA A 283 0.18 -10.62 -10.08
CA ALA A 283 -0.84 -9.78 -10.70
C ALA A 283 -1.73 -10.57 -11.68
N LEU A 284 -1.14 -11.51 -12.46
CA LEU A 284 -1.88 -12.46 -13.30
C LEU A 284 -2.85 -13.32 -12.48
N VAL A 285 -2.35 -13.99 -11.43
CA VAL A 285 -3.17 -14.87 -10.57
C VAL A 285 -4.27 -14.06 -9.89
N ARG A 286 -3.95 -12.87 -9.37
CA ARG A 286 -4.93 -12.02 -8.70
C ARG A 286 -6.00 -11.50 -9.67
N ALA A 287 -5.61 -10.96 -10.83
CA ALA A 287 -6.57 -10.42 -11.79
C ALA A 287 -7.54 -11.48 -12.33
N ILE A 288 -7.06 -12.72 -12.55
CA ILE A 288 -7.93 -13.84 -12.95
C ILE A 288 -8.80 -14.31 -11.77
N ALA A 289 -8.27 -14.37 -10.54
CA ALA A 289 -9.08 -14.71 -9.36
C ALA A 289 -10.20 -13.69 -9.10
N ASP A 290 -9.90 -12.38 -9.24
CA ASP A 290 -10.87 -11.29 -9.14
C ASP A 290 -11.90 -11.30 -10.30
N LEU A 291 -11.53 -11.74 -11.50
CA LEU A 291 -12.42 -11.94 -12.66
C LEU A 291 -13.36 -13.15 -12.46
N TYR A 292 -12.84 -14.21 -11.85
CA TYR A 292 -13.57 -15.45 -11.59
C TYR A 292 -14.32 -15.48 -10.26
N GLU A 293 -14.28 -14.38 -9.48
CA GLU A 293 -14.95 -14.26 -8.17
C GLU A 293 -14.58 -15.41 -7.23
N LEU A 294 -13.29 -15.79 -7.24
CA LEU A 294 -12.78 -16.91 -6.48
C LEU A 294 -12.79 -16.60 -4.96
N PRO A 295 -13.36 -17.47 -4.10
CA PRO A 295 -13.42 -17.25 -2.65
C PRO A 295 -12.10 -17.59 -1.93
N GLN A 296 -11.09 -18.08 -2.66
CA GLN A 296 -9.77 -18.41 -2.11
C GLN A 296 -9.08 -17.18 -1.50
N SER A 297 -8.46 -17.36 -0.34
CA SER A 297 -7.67 -16.29 0.29
C SER A 297 -6.39 -15.99 -0.51
N PRO A 298 -5.76 -14.83 -0.31
CA PRO A 298 -4.45 -14.55 -0.90
C PRO A 298 -3.36 -15.57 -0.54
N GLU A 299 -3.46 -16.23 0.63
CA GLU A 299 -2.57 -17.33 1.01
C GLU A 299 -2.81 -18.60 0.16
N ASP A 300 -4.07 -18.97 -0.08
CA ASP A 300 -4.42 -20.13 -0.90
C ASP A 300 -4.03 -19.91 -2.38
N LEU A 301 -4.30 -18.70 -2.90
CA LEU A 301 -3.87 -18.29 -4.24
C LEU A 301 -2.34 -18.27 -4.38
N SER A 302 -1.59 -18.19 -3.28
CA SER A 302 -0.13 -18.16 -3.30
C SER A 302 0.48 -19.48 -3.80
N GLU A 303 -0.21 -20.62 -3.61
CA GLU A 303 0.19 -21.93 -4.15
C GLU A 303 0.09 -21.98 -5.68
N ILE A 304 -0.86 -21.25 -6.27
CA ILE A 304 -0.99 -21.09 -7.72
C ILE A 304 0.11 -20.16 -8.23
N ALA A 305 0.29 -19.00 -7.58
CA ALA A 305 1.34 -18.05 -7.95
C ALA A 305 2.74 -18.67 -7.88
N ARG A 306 3.00 -19.54 -6.88
CA ARG A 306 4.24 -20.34 -6.76
C ARG A 306 4.54 -21.15 -8.02
N GLN A 307 3.54 -21.85 -8.58
CA GLN A 307 3.70 -22.66 -9.79
C GLN A 307 4.01 -21.81 -11.03
N GLY A 308 3.46 -20.59 -11.08
CA GLY A 308 3.82 -19.58 -12.06
C GLY A 308 5.25 -19.08 -11.89
N SER A 309 5.61 -18.59 -10.71
CA SER A 309 6.97 -18.21 -10.32
C SER A 309 7.13 -18.39 -8.83
N GLY A 310 8.10 -19.17 -8.36
CA GLY A 310 8.22 -19.52 -6.93
C GLY A 310 8.06 -18.34 -5.98
N SER A 311 8.79 -17.25 -6.23
CA SER A 311 8.73 -16.02 -5.42
C SER A 311 7.47 -15.16 -5.59
N ALA A 312 6.60 -15.43 -6.58
CA ALA A 312 5.33 -14.71 -6.76
C ALA A 312 4.32 -15.00 -5.66
N CYS A 313 4.43 -16.13 -4.95
CA CYS A 313 3.55 -16.46 -3.82
C CYS A 313 3.56 -15.33 -2.77
N ARG A 314 4.75 -14.79 -2.43
CA ARG A 314 4.89 -13.72 -1.45
C ARG A 314 4.36 -12.38 -1.93
N SER A 315 4.29 -12.17 -3.25
CA SER A 315 3.74 -10.97 -3.85
C SER A 315 2.20 -10.89 -3.81
N LEU A 316 1.51 -11.91 -3.30
CA LEU A 316 0.06 -11.84 -3.04
C LEU A 316 -0.28 -11.22 -1.68
N LEU A 317 0.72 -10.92 -0.84
CA LEU A 317 0.58 -10.46 0.54
C LEU A 317 1.38 -9.17 0.78
N GLY A 318 0.94 -8.37 1.76
CA GLY A 318 1.57 -7.11 2.15
C GLY A 318 2.61 -7.25 3.26
N GLY A 319 3.32 -6.16 3.53
CA GLY A 319 4.21 -6.06 4.68
C GLY A 319 5.45 -6.96 4.59
N TYR A 320 5.59 -7.85 5.55
CA TYR A 320 6.69 -8.77 5.71
C TYR A 320 6.16 -10.19 5.52
N VAL A 321 6.57 -10.84 4.44
CA VAL A 321 5.94 -12.07 3.96
C VAL A 321 6.96 -13.19 3.95
N ALA A 322 6.62 -14.31 4.59
CA ALA A 322 7.37 -15.56 4.48
C ALA A 322 6.79 -16.43 3.36
N TRP A 323 7.63 -17.21 2.71
CA TRP A 323 7.26 -18.40 1.94
C TRP A 323 7.82 -19.59 2.67
N ASP A 324 6.94 -20.38 3.26
CA ASP A 324 7.32 -21.61 3.94
C ASP A 324 7.61 -22.69 2.88
N MET A 325 8.73 -23.39 3.05
CA MET A 325 9.13 -24.40 2.08
C MET A 325 8.17 -25.58 1.99
N GLY A 326 7.39 -25.85 3.04
CA GLY A 326 6.57 -27.05 3.14
C GLY A 326 7.39 -28.35 3.19
N SER A 327 6.70 -29.42 3.53
CA SER A 327 7.19 -30.78 3.70
C SER A 327 6.43 -31.79 2.84
N ALA A 328 5.19 -31.46 2.43
CA ALA A 328 4.36 -32.31 1.60
C ALA A 328 4.93 -32.43 0.18
N ALA A 329 4.77 -33.62 -0.40
CA ALA A 329 5.29 -33.95 -1.74
C ALA A 329 4.43 -33.36 -2.87
N ASP A 330 3.15 -33.12 -2.63
CA ASP A 330 2.24 -32.39 -3.53
C ASP A 330 2.42 -30.86 -3.43
N GLY A 331 3.08 -30.39 -2.37
CA GLY A 331 3.32 -28.98 -2.11
C GLY A 331 2.14 -28.21 -1.52
N GLY A 332 1.11 -28.89 -1.00
CA GLY A 332 -0.06 -28.24 -0.37
C GLY A 332 0.23 -27.52 0.95
N ASP A 333 1.47 -27.60 1.46
CA ASP A 333 1.96 -26.86 2.63
C ASP A 333 3.09 -25.87 2.30
N SER A 334 3.40 -25.66 1.02
CA SER A 334 4.42 -24.68 0.59
C SER A 334 3.77 -23.40 0.06
N LYS A 335 3.31 -22.56 0.98
CA LYS A 335 2.59 -21.32 0.68
C LYS A 335 3.23 -20.09 1.32
N ALA A 336 2.75 -18.91 0.92
CA ALA A 336 3.12 -17.66 1.55
C ALA A 336 2.20 -17.35 2.75
N ARG A 337 2.77 -16.72 3.78
CA ARG A 337 2.04 -16.21 4.95
C ARG A 337 2.56 -14.83 5.34
N VAL A 338 1.71 -14.04 5.99
CA VAL A 338 2.13 -12.78 6.61
C VAL A 338 2.92 -13.08 7.90
N VAL A 339 4.12 -12.51 8.01
CA VAL A 339 4.89 -12.45 9.27
C VAL A 339 4.46 -11.21 10.06
N ALA A 340 4.32 -10.08 9.37
CA ALA A 340 3.76 -8.86 9.91
C ALA A 340 3.20 -8.00 8.76
N GLU A 341 2.06 -7.32 8.98
CA GLU A 341 1.50 -6.39 7.99
C GLU A 341 2.41 -5.17 7.78
N SER A 342 2.19 -4.41 6.70
CA SER A 342 2.90 -3.14 6.41
C SER A 342 2.85 -2.16 7.58
N ILE A 343 1.65 -2.01 8.17
CA ILE A 343 1.34 -1.12 9.30
C ILE A 343 1.99 -1.57 10.61
N HIS A 344 2.52 -2.79 10.68
CA HIS A 344 3.34 -3.19 11.82
C HIS A 344 4.61 -2.33 11.88
N TRP A 345 5.35 -2.18 10.78
CA TRP A 345 6.63 -1.45 10.76
C TRP A 345 6.71 -0.48 9.56
N PRO A 346 5.81 0.54 9.51
CA PRO A 346 5.64 1.43 8.36
C PRO A 346 6.80 2.38 8.14
N GLU A 347 7.74 2.51 9.09
CA GLU A 347 8.94 3.34 8.99
C GLU A 347 10.02 2.73 8.08
N MET A 348 9.87 1.48 7.64
CA MET A 348 10.83 0.79 6.77
C MET A 348 10.86 1.40 5.36
N ARG A 349 12.06 1.79 4.91
CA ARG A 349 12.34 2.40 3.61
C ARG A 349 13.30 1.53 2.81
N ALA A 350 13.27 1.66 1.49
CA ALA A 350 14.21 1.03 0.59
C ALA A 350 14.68 2.01 -0.50
N LEU A 351 16.00 2.05 -0.72
CA LEU A 351 16.66 2.72 -1.84
C LEU A 351 17.25 1.65 -2.76
N ILE A 352 16.77 1.60 -4.00
CA ILE A 352 17.27 0.69 -5.02
C ILE A 352 18.27 1.43 -5.91
N LEU A 353 19.48 0.90 -6.00
CA LEU A 353 20.53 1.37 -6.91
C LEU A 353 20.54 0.46 -8.13
N VAL A 354 19.95 0.93 -9.24
CA VAL A 354 19.90 0.17 -10.50
C VAL A 354 21.25 0.32 -11.21
N ALA A 355 21.96 -0.79 -11.41
CA ALA A 355 23.26 -0.76 -12.05
C ALA A 355 23.14 -0.61 -13.58
N SER A 356 24.17 -0.04 -14.22
CA SER A 356 24.31 0.10 -15.68
C SER A 356 24.72 -1.23 -16.36
N SER A 357 24.01 -2.32 -16.03
CA SER A 357 24.33 -3.67 -16.52
C SER A 357 23.62 -4.03 -17.83
N LYS A 358 24.31 -4.77 -18.69
CA LYS A 358 23.68 -5.53 -19.79
C LYS A 358 22.79 -6.65 -19.23
N LYS A 359 21.98 -7.27 -20.11
CA LYS A 359 21.09 -8.41 -19.77
C LYS A 359 21.85 -9.48 -18.99
N LYS A 360 21.24 -10.03 -17.92
CA LYS A 360 21.83 -11.06 -17.05
C LYS A 360 22.39 -12.23 -17.86
N ASP A 361 23.65 -12.61 -17.59
CA ASP A 361 24.33 -13.72 -18.27
C ASP A 361 23.69 -15.08 -17.95
N VAL A 362 23.33 -15.31 -16.68
CA VAL A 362 22.67 -16.54 -16.21
C VAL A 362 21.31 -16.23 -15.59
N GLY A 363 20.24 -16.74 -16.20
CA GLY A 363 18.88 -16.62 -15.67
C GLY A 363 18.67 -17.43 -14.39
N SER A 364 17.92 -16.88 -13.44
CA SER A 364 17.78 -17.42 -12.06
C SER A 364 17.41 -18.90 -12.00
N THR A 365 16.49 -19.40 -12.85
CA THR A 365 16.10 -20.81 -12.85
C THR A 365 17.24 -21.76 -13.21
N ALA A 366 18.07 -21.40 -14.19
CA ALA A 366 19.22 -22.20 -14.59
C ALA A 366 20.33 -22.11 -13.54
N GLY A 367 20.63 -20.89 -13.08
CA GLY A 367 21.64 -20.66 -12.05
C GLY A 367 21.35 -21.43 -10.76
N MET A 368 20.13 -21.34 -10.25
CA MET A 368 19.78 -21.97 -8.97
C MET A 368 19.82 -23.50 -9.02
N GLN A 369 19.54 -24.11 -10.17
CA GLN A 369 19.64 -25.56 -10.33
C GLN A 369 21.09 -26.03 -10.53
N ALA A 370 21.93 -25.22 -11.20
CA ALA A 370 23.37 -25.46 -11.22
C ALA A 370 23.96 -25.39 -9.80
N THR A 371 23.56 -24.41 -8.98
CA THR A 371 23.98 -24.31 -7.57
C THR A 371 23.56 -25.54 -6.76
N VAL A 372 22.28 -25.95 -6.84
CA VAL A 372 21.78 -27.18 -6.19
C VAL A 372 22.60 -28.42 -6.58
N ALA A 373 22.97 -28.54 -7.87
CA ALA A 373 23.68 -29.70 -8.39
C ALA A 373 25.18 -29.74 -8.05
N THR A 374 25.83 -28.58 -7.85
CA THR A 374 27.31 -28.50 -7.84
C THR A 374 27.93 -27.85 -6.60
N SER A 375 27.26 -26.89 -5.97
CA SER A 375 27.81 -26.19 -4.80
C SER A 375 27.77 -27.09 -3.55
N GLN A 376 28.89 -27.16 -2.84
CA GLN A 376 28.97 -27.85 -1.55
C GLN A 376 28.51 -26.94 -0.42
N LEU A 377 28.82 -25.63 -0.49
CA LEU A 377 28.36 -24.64 0.49
C LEU A 377 26.84 -24.52 0.51
N PHE A 378 26.19 -24.68 -0.64
CA PHE A 378 24.74 -24.60 -0.76
C PHE A 378 23.99 -25.65 0.06
N LYS A 379 24.55 -26.85 0.24
CA LYS A 379 23.92 -27.92 1.03
C LYS A 379 23.74 -27.48 2.48
N ILE A 380 24.83 -27.03 3.11
CA ILE A 380 24.85 -26.51 4.49
C ILE A 380 23.98 -25.25 4.61
N ARG A 381 24.02 -24.36 3.59
CA ARG A 381 23.11 -23.20 3.53
C ARG A 381 21.66 -23.66 3.68
N ALA A 382 21.19 -24.51 2.78
CA ALA A 382 19.79 -24.93 2.72
C ALA A 382 19.35 -25.77 3.94
N SER A 383 20.20 -26.66 4.46
CA SER A 383 19.83 -27.57 5.57
C SER A 383 19.91 -26.95 6.96
N GLU A 384 20.84 -26.02 7.20
CA GLU A 384 21.17 -25.54 8.56
C GLU A 384 21.08 -24.02 8.68
N VAL A 385 21.73 -23.28 7.77
CA VAL A 385 21.83 -21.82 7.89
C VAL A 385 20.44 -21.19 7.78
N VAL A 386 19.69 -21.52 6.72
CA VAL A 386 18.42 -20.85 6.42
C VAL A 386 17.42 -20.93 7.57
N SER A 387 17.21 -22.11 8.14
CA SER A 387 16.23 -22.31 9.22
C SER A 387 16.55 -21.44 10.44
N ARG A 388 17.84 -21.26 10.78
CA ARG A 388 18.29 -20.37 11.85
C ARG A 388 18.08 -18.90 11.50
N GLU A 389 18.51 -18.49 10.31
CA GLU A 389 18.43 -17.08 9.90
C GLU A 389 16.97 -16.61 9.72
N MET A 390 16.08 -17.46 9.21
CA MET A 390 14.64 -17.19 9.13
C MET A 390 14.05 -16.89 10.51
N ALA A 391 14.34 -17.72 11.52
CA ALA A 391 13.86 -17.49 12.89
C ALA A 391 14.40 -16.18 13.50
N LEU A 392 15.64 -15.81 13.19
CA LEU A 392 16.21 -14.51 13.59
C LEU A 392 15.55 -13.34 12.87
N MET A 393 15.28 -13.46 11.57
CA MET A 393 14.61 -12.44 10.76
C MET A 393 13.17 -12.21 11.21
N GLU A 394 12.38 -13.26 11.40
CA GLU A 394 11.00 -13.14 11.89
C GLU A 394 10.95 -12.50 13.27
N LYS A 395 11.86 -12.88 14.18
CA LYS A 395 12.01 -12.21 15.48
C LYS A 395 12.35 -10.73 15.34
N ALA A 396 13.28 -10.37 14.45
CA ALA A 396 13.69 -8.98 14.24
C ALA A 396 12.55 -8.13 13.67
N VAL A 397 11.79 -8.65 12.69
CA VAL A 397 10.58 -8.01 12.14
C VAL A 397 9.53 -7.79 13.23
N LEU A 398 9.18 -8.82 13.99
CA LEU A 398 8.16 -8.73 15.05
C LEU A 398 8.58 -7.76 16.18
N ALA A 399 9.87 -7.67 16.49
CA ALA A 399 10.42 -6.77 17.51
C ALA A 399 10.72 -5.34 17.01
N LYS A 400 10.61 -5.05 15.70
CA LYS A 400 11.14 -3.84 15.05
C LYS A 400 12.64 -3.59 15.30
N ASP A 401 13.40 -4.66 15.47
CA ASP A 401 14.85 -4.60 15.71
C ASP A 401 15.60 -4.44 14.38
N PHE A 402 15.88 -3.18 14.02
CA PHE A 402 16.57 -2.87 12.77
C PHE A 402 18.00 -3.41 12.71
N GLU A 403 18.73 -3.44 13.83
CA GLU A 403 20.13 -3.90 13.81
C GLU A 403 20.21 -5.41 13.55
N SER A 404 19.35 -6.21 14.20
CA SER A 404 19.22 -7.64 13.91
C SER A 404 18.72 -7.89 12.48
N PHE A 405 17.70 -7.15 12.04
CA PHE A 405 17.15 -7.23 10.68
C PHE A 405 18.23 -6.95 9.62
N ALA A 406 18.98 -5.87 9.79
CA ALA A 406 20.04 -5.45 8.89
C ALA A 406 21.18 -6.46 8.84
N THR A 407 21.63 -6.93 10.00
CA THR A 407 22.70 -7.93 10.13
C THR A 407 22.34 -9.23 9.42
N VAL A 408 21.12 -9.75 9.62
CA VAL A 408 20.66 -10.98 8.96
C VAL A 408 20.49 -10.76 7.45
N THR A 409 19.94 -9.62 7.02
CA THR A 409 19.76 -9.28 5.59
C THR A 409 21.10 -9.24 4.83
N MET A 410 22.09 -8.52 5.37
CA MET A 410 23.42 -8.40 4.74
C MET A 410 24.16 -9.74 4.74
N ARG A 411 24.12 -10.47 5.86
CA ARG A 411 24.71 -11.82 5.97
C ARG A 411 24.09 -12.78 4.98
N ASP A 412 22.76 -12.76 4.80
CA ASP A 412 22.10 -13.68 3.90
C ASP A 412 22.39 -13.38 2.43
N SER A 413 22.32 -12.11 2.04
CA SER A 413 22.73 -11.67 0.70
C SER A 413 24.14 -12.16 0.37
N ASN A 414 25.10 -11.94 1.28
CA ASN A 414 26.48 -12.40 1.10
C ASN A 414 26.59 -13.94 1.03
N SER A 415 25.84 -14.67 1.85
CA SER A 415 25.81 -16.14 1.83
C SER A 415 25.20 -16.70 0.55
N PHE A 416 24.13 -16.08 0.02
CA PHE A 416 23.55 -16.42 -1.27
C PHE A 416 24.58 -16.27 -2.40
N HIS A 417 25.22 -15.11 -2.53
CA HIS A 417 26.22 -14.87 -3.57
C HIS A 417 27.48 -15.73 -3.40
N ALA A 418 27.83 -16.14 -2.17
CA ALA A 418 28.88 -17.13 -1.94
C ALA A 418 28.53 -18.52 -2.53
N THR A 419 27.27 -18.96 -2.45
CA THR A 419 26.84 -20.22 -3.10
C THR A 419 26.78 -20.12 -4.63
N CYS A 420 26.48 -18.95 -5.18
CA CYS A 420 26.63 -18.67 -6.61
C CYS A 420 28.10 -18.78 -7.05
N LEU A 421 29.04 -18.26 -6.25
CA LEU A 421 30.48 -18.37 -6.51
C LEU A 421 31.02 -19.80 -6.39
N ASP A 422 30.47 -20.61 -5.49
CA ASP A 422 30.79 -22.04 -5.29
C ASP A 422 30.08 -22.97 -6.28
N THR A 423 29.27 -22.43 -7.19
CA THR A 423 28.65 -23.19 -8.29
C THR A 423 29.70 -23.56 -9.35
N SER A 424 29.50 -24.65 -10.08
CA SER A 424 30.38 -25.05 -11.20
C SER A 424 29.60 -25.10 -12.53
N PRO A 425 29.90 -24.23 -13.51
CA PRO A 425 30.80 -23.08 -13.44
C PRO A 425 30.29 -21.97 -12.48
N PRO A 426 31.18 -21.10 -11.97
CA PRO A 426 30.80 -20.05 -11.01
C PRO A 426 29.86 -19.02 -11.61
N ILE A 427 28.90 -18.57 -10.79
CA ILE A 427 27.89 -17.58 -11.16
C ILE A 427 28.24 -16.24 -10.51
N PHE A 428 28.45 -15.21 -11.32
CA PHE A 428 28.75 -13.85 -10.86
C PHE A 428 27.56 -12.93 -11.13
N TYR A 429 26.83 -12.55 -10.07
CA TYR A 429 25.79 -11.52 -10.14
C TYR A 429 26.27 -10.15 -9.65
N LEU A 430 27.15 -10.13 -8.64
CA LEU A 430 27.73 -8.90 -8.10
C LEU A 430 28.85 -8.38 -9.00
N THR A 431 28.78 -7.10 -9.37
CA THR A 431 29.85 -6.38 -10.08
C THR A 431 30.62 -5.48 -9.10
N ASP A 432 31.62 -4.75 -9.60
CA ASP A 432 32.33 -3.76 -8.77
C ASP A 432 31.42 -2.59 -8.34
N VAL A 433 30.34 -2.31 -9.06
CA VAL A 433 29.28 -1.38 -8.64
C VAL A 433 28.54 -1.92 -7.42
N SER A 434 28.18 -3.21 -7.44
CA SER A 434 27.57 -3.89 -6.30
C SER A 434 28.49 -3.88 -5.07
N ARG A 435 29.79 -4.15 -5.26
CA ARG A 435 30.81 -4.08 -4.21
C ARG A 435 31.03 -2.66 -3.69
N ALA A 436 30.89 -1.64 -4.53
CA ALA A 436 30.93 -0.24 -4.12
C ALA A 436 29.70 0.12 -3.27
N ALA A 437 28.50 -0.37 -3.61
CA ALA A 437 27.30 -0.18 -2.80
C ALA A 437 27.41 -0.86 -1.42
N ILE A 438 27.97 -2.08 -1.34
CA ILE A 438 28.34 -2.74 -0.08
C ILE A 438 29.25 -1.81 0.75
N ARG A 439 30.39 -1.40 0.19
CA ARG A 439 31.36 -0.53 0.89
C ARG A 439 30.76 0.79 1.35
N ALA A 440 29.84 1.38 0.58
CA ALA A 440 29.16 2.61 0.96
C ALA A 440 28.23 2.42 2.16
N VAL A 441 27.47 1.32 2.21
CA VAL A 441 26.60 0.99 3.35
C VAL A 441 27.41 0.70 4.61
N GLU A 442 28.48 -0.09 4.53
CA GLU A 442 29.37 -0.32 5.68
C GLU A 442 29.96 1.01 6.20
N GLN A 443 30.43 1.89 5.30
CA GLN A 443 30.95 3.22 5.66
C GLN A 443 29.89 4.15 6.28
N ILE A 444 28.63 4.04 5.85
CA ILE A 444 27.50 4.76 6.45
C ILE A 444 27.22 4.25 7.88
N ASN A 445 27.25 2.93 8.09
CA ASN A 445 27.06 2.32 9.41
C ASN A 445 28.22 2.68 10.37
N ASP A 446 29.47 2.59 9.91
CA ASP A 446 30.67 3.01 10.65
C ASP A 446 30.56 4.47 11.11
N ALA A 447 30.19 5.37 10.19
CA ALA A 447 30.05 6.80 10.48
C ALA A 447 28.85 7.14 11.38
N ALA A 448 27.79 6.33 11.36
CA ALA A 448 26.66 6.46 12.27
C ALA A 448 26.95 5.87 13.67
N GLY A 449 28.01 5.08 13.83
CA GLY A 449 28.34 4.37 15.07
C GLY A 449 27.37 3.25 15.45
N LYS A 450 26.42 2.91 14.58
CA LYS A 450 25.41 1.84 14.73
C LYS A 450 24.90 1.41 13.35
N VAL A 451 24.21 0.28 13.26
CA VAL A 451 23.68 -0.21 11.99
C VAL A 451 22.40 0.55 11.62
N VAL A 452 22.48 1.44 10.62
CA VAL A 452 21.37 2.27 10.10
C VAL A 452 20.94 1.93 8.68
N ALA A 453 21.77 1.17 7.96
CA ALA A 453 21.53 0.74 6.59
C ALA A 453 21.89 -0.74 6.37
N ALA A 454 21.12 -1.42 5.53
CA ALA A 454 21.31 -2.83 5.17
C ALA A 454 21.26 -3.04 3.66
N TYR A 455 22.31 -3.58 3.05
CA TYR A 455 22.27 -3.98 1.64
C TYR A 455 21.73 -5.40 1.46
N THR A 456 21.07 -5.63 0.32
CA THR A 456 20.83 -6.97 -0.23
C THR A 456 20.86 -6.92 -1.76
N PHE A 457 21.16 -8.06 -2.36
CA PHE A 457 21.29 -8.25 -3.80
C PHE A 457 20.61 -9.54 -4.23
N ASP A 458 19.66 -9.44 -5.16
CA ASP A 458 19.04 -10.60 -5.81
C ASP A 458 20.00 -11.24 -6.84
N ALA A 459 19.48 -12.10 -7.71
CA ALA A 459 20.18 -12.65 -8.87
C ALA A 459 20.50 -11.57 -9.94
N GLY A 460 21.27 -10.55 -9.59
CA GLY A 460 21.70 -9.43 -10.44
C GLY A 460 22.51 -8.39 -9.66
N PRO A 461 23.02 -7.34 -10.32
CA PRO A 461 23.98 -6.40 -9.74
C PRO A 461 23.36 -5.26 -8.91
N ASN A 462 22.04 -5.05 -8.97
CA ASN A 462 21.38 -3.95 -8.27
C ASN A 462 21.43 -4.13 -6.75
N ALA A 463 21.77 -3.08 -6.04
CA ALA A 463 21.63 -3.03 -4.58
C ALA A 463 20.21 -2.62 -4.20
N VAL A 464 19.62 -3.28 -3.21
CA VAL A 464 18.52 -2.75 -2.42
C VAL A 464 19.10 -2.38 -1.05
N VAL A 465 18.96 -1.14 -0.64
CA VAL A 465 19.44 -0.62 0.65
C VAL A 465 18.23 -0.29 1.52
N TYR A 466 17.99 -1.10 2.55
CA TYR A 466 16.97 -0.82 3.56
C TYR A 466 17.51 0.13 4.64
N TYR A 467 16.62 0.97 5.18
CA TYR A 467 16.87 1.89 6.29
C TYR A 467 15.52 2.25 6.94
N LEU A 468 15.53 2.79 8.16
CA LEU A 468 14.34 3.41 8.75
C LEU A 468 14.25 4.89 8.37
N GLU A 469 13.03 5.41 8.23
CA GLU A 469 12.73 6.80 7.86
C GLU A 469 13.47 7.85 8.70
N GLU A 470 13.59 7.63 10.01
CA GLU A 470 14.39 8.48 10.92
C GLU A 470 15.86 8.64 10.49
N ASN A 471 16.41 7.66 9.76
CA ASN A 471 17.78 7.64 9.26
C ASN A 471 17.87 8.04 7.76
N GLU A 472 16.78 8.50 7.12
CA GLU A 472 16.75 8.81 5.68
C GLU A 472 17.87 9.78 5.25
N ARG A 473 18.13 10.84 6.04
CA ARG A 473 19.22 11.79 5.76
C ARG A 473 20.62 11.18 5.93
N ALA A 474 20.78 10.25 6.86
CA ALA A 474 22.06 9.56 7.11
C ALA A 474 22.36 8.48 6.06
N VAL A 475 21.32 7.90 5.43
CA VAL A 475 21.45 6.84 4.43
C VAL A 475 21.18 7.36 3.02
N ALA A 476 19.91 7.58 2.66
CA ALA A 476 19.52 8.06 1.34
C ALA A 476 20.08 9.46 1.04
N GLY A 477 20.21 10.33 2.05
CA GLY A 477 20.86 11.64 1.90
C GLY A 477 22.33 11.55 1.50
N VAL A 478 23.09 10.56 2.00
CA VAL A 478 24.48 10.31 1.60
C VAL A 478 24.54 9.82 0.15
N PHE A 479 23.67 8.87 -0.23
CA PHE A 479 23.56 8.45 -1.63
C PHE A 479 23.12 9.60 -2.55
N LYS A 480 22.25 10.52 -2.11
CA LYS A 480 21.85 11.71 -2.89
C LYS A 480 22.99 12.72 -3.04
N ALA A 481 23.85 12.89 -2.04
CA ALA A 481 25.06 13.72 -2.16
C ALA A 481 26.04 13.16 -3.21
N VAL A 482 26.16 11.84 -3.32
CA VAL A 482 27.00 11.16 -4.32
C VAL A 482 26.34 11.09 -5.70
N LEU A 483 25.04 10.81 -5.77
CA LEU A 483 24.32 10.40 -6.99
C LEU A 483 23.23 11.39 -7.43
N GLY A 484 23.15 12.60 -6.88
CA GLY A 484 22.02 13.53 -7.10
C GLY A 484 21.74 13.96 -8.55
N GLY A 485 22.66 13.70 -9.48
CA GLY A 485 22.47 13.87 -10.93
C GLY A 485 21.86 12.66 -11.66
N ILE A 486 21.69 11.52 -10.99
CA ILE A 486 21.08 10.30 -11.53
C ILE A 486 19.54 10.39 -11.46
N ASP A 487 18.86 9.82 -12.45
CA ASP A 487 17.39 9.76 -12.51
C ASP A 487 16.79 9.07 -11.27
N GLY A 488 15.67 9.62 -10.79
CA GLY A 488 14.93 9.16 -9.61
C GLY A 488 15.15 10.02 -8.35
N TRP A 489 16.14 10.92 -8.32
CA TRP A 489 16.31 11.89 -7.21
C TRP A 489 15.48 13.18 -7.38
N GLN A 490 14.95 13.41 -8.57
CA GLN A 490 14.24 14.64 -8.95
C GLN A 490 12.72 14.45 -9.01
N SER A 491 12.23 13.23 -8.82
CA SER A 491 10.82 12.84 -8.91
C SER A 491 10.39 11.95 -7.74
N GLY A 492 9.07 11.83 -7.53
CA GLY A 492 8.50 11.01 -6.46
C GLY A 492 9.12 11.27 -5.09
N ARG A 493 9.34 10.20 -4.31
CA ARG A 493 10.00 10.25 -3.00
C ARG A 493 11.42 10.84 -3.05
N GLY A 494 12.17 10.60 -4.13
CA GLY A 494 13.55 11.07 -4.27
C GLY A 494 13.68 12.59 -4.19
N SER A 495 12.66 13.33 -4.65
CA SER A 495 12.62 14.79 -4.58
C SER A 495 12.69 15.32 -3.13
N GLY A 496 11.97 14.67 -2.21
CA GLY A 496 11.87 15.07 -0.79
C GLY A 496 13.12 14.77 0.05
N VAL A 497 13.94 13.79 -0.35
CA VAL A 497 15.17 13.44 0.40
C VAL A 497 16.11 14.63 0.45
N GLN A 498 16.52 15.02 1.66
CA GLN A 498 17.57 16.02 1.85
C GLN A 498 18.93 15.35 1.65
N ALA A 499 19.77 15.94 0.80
CA ALA A 499 21.16 15.49 0.66
C ALA A 499 21.92 15.63 1.98
N PHE A 500 22.87 14.74 2.22
CA PHE A 500 23.77 14.85 3.37
C PHE A 500 24.63 16.11 3.24
N VAL A 501 24.90 16.78 4.36
CA VAL A 501 25.65 18.05 4.41
C VAL A 501 26.80 17.87 5.39
N GLY A 502 28.03 17.97 4.89
CA GLY A 502 29.26 17.71 5.64
C GLY A 502 30.25 16.93 4.78
N GLU A 503 31.31 16.43 5.41
CA GLU A 503 32.22 15.46 4.80
C GLU A 503 31.48 14.14 4.57
N SER A 504 31.50 13.62 3.34
CA SER A 504 30.84 12.36 2.98
C SER A 504 31.53 11.19 3.70
N PRO A 505 30.79 10.30 4.40
CA PRO A 505 31.39 9.09 4.96
C PRO A 505 31.82 8.10 3.87
N VAL A 506 31.24 8.21 2.66
CA VAL A 506 31.60 7.39 1.50
C VAL A 506 32.87 7.95 0.85
N LYS A 507 33.92 7.13 0.80
CA LYS A 507 35.23 7.46 0.20
C LYS A 507 35.11 7.74 -1.31
N ASP A 508 35.91 8.68 -1.83
CA ASP A 508 35.83 9.14 -3.22
C ASP A 508 35.88 8.01 -4.25
N THR A 509 36.79 7.05 -4.13
CA THR A 509 36.88 5.89 -5.05
C THR A 509 35.62 5.03 -5.08
N VAL A 510 34.88 4.94 -3.97
CA VAL A 510 33.58 4.27 -3.88
C VAL A 510 32.50 5.13 -4.54
N ALA A 511 32.50 6.43 -4.26
CA ALA A 511 31.59 7.40 -4.85
C ALA A 511 31.71 7.49 -6.38
N GLU A 512 32.93 7.47 -6.93
CA GLU A 512 33.19 7.44 -8.38
C GLU A 512 32.70 6.15 -9.05
N THR A 513 32.92 5.01 -8.39
CA THR A 513 32.41 3.70 -8.88
C THR A 513 30.89 3.66 -8.89
N LEU A 514 30.22 4.26 -7.90
CA LEU A 514 28.77 4.40 -7.88
C LEU A 514 28.26 5.39 -8.95
N LYS A 515 28.89 6.56 -9.10
CA LYS A 515 28.52 7.58 -10.11
C LYS A 515 28.60 7.06 -11.55
N SER A 516 29.60 6.24 -11.85
CA SER A 516 29.78 5.61 -13.17
C SER A 516 28.92 4.34 -13.36
N GLY A 517 28.58 3.67 -12.27
CA GLY A 517 27.93 2.36 -12.26
C GLY A 517 26.41 2.34 -12.05
N VAL A 518 25.82 3.39 -11.48
CA VAL A 518 24.37 3.46 -11.21
C VAL A 518 23.67 4.26 -12.30
N SER A 519 22.70 3.65 -12.97
CA SER A 519 21.93 4.24 -14.08
C SER A 519 20.64 4.92 -13.63
N LYS A 520 20.03 4.45 -12.54
CA LYS A 520 18.81 4.98 -11.94
C LYS A 520 18.76 4.68 -10.45
N VAL A 521 18.14 5.55 -9.66
CA VAL A 521 17.71 5.24 -8.30
C VAL A 521 16.20 5.09 -8.21
N ILE A 522 15.71 4.28 -7.28
CA ILE A 522 14.29 4.18 -6.97
C ILE A 522 14.13 4.20 -5.46
N LEU A 523 13.30 5.09 -4.93
CA LEU A 523 13.04 5.24 -3.50
C LEU A 523 11.62 4.81 -3.20
N THR A 524 11.46 4.02 -2.15
CA THR A 524 10.18 3.43 -1.75
C THR A 524 10.20 3.03 -0.28
N GLY A 525 9.15 2.37 0.21
CA GLY A 525 9.07 1.77 1.53
C GLY A 525 8.19 0.52 1.50
N VAL A 526 7.93 -0.05 2.67
CA VAL A 526 6.97 -1.17 2.81
C VAL A 526 5.57 -0.77 2.31
N GLY A 527 4.82 -1.74 1.78
CA GLY A 527 3.48 -1.57 1.21
C GLY A 527 2.61 -2.82 1.29
N GLU A 528 1.36 -2.71 0.84
CA GLU A 528 0.31 -3.74 0.99
C GLU A 528 0.44 -4.89 -0.02
N GLY A 529 -0.48 -5.85 0.03
CA GLY A 529 -0.66 -6.83 -1.06
C GLY A 529 -1.27 -6.21 -2.32
N PRO A 530 -1.59 -7.03 -3.34
CA PRO A 530 -2.31 -6.58 -4.53
C PRO A 530 -3.77 -6.17 -4.22
N VAL A 531 -4.31 -5.19 -4.96
CA VAL A 531 -5.76 -4.89 -4.99
C VAL A 531 -6.30 -4.75 -6.41
N LYS A 532 -7.63 -4.85 -6.49
CA LYS A 532 -8.45 -4.54 -7.66
C LYS A 532 -8.53 -3.03 -7.87
N VAL A 533 -8.29 -2.57 -9.10
CA VAL A 533 -8.36 -1.15 -9.49
C VAL A 533 -9.36 -0.94 -10.64
N GLN A 534 -9.78 0.32 -10.83
CA GLN A 534 -10.64 0.74 -11.95
C GLN A 534 -9.85 1.08 -13.23
N GLU A 535 -8.51 1.13 -13.18
CA GLU A 535 -7.68 1.25 -14.40
C GLU A 535 -7.78 -0.07 -15.19
N HIS A 536 -8.09 0.02 -16.48
CA HIS A 536 -8.26 -1.14 -17.36
C HIS A 536 -7.36 -1.01 -18.59
N LEU A 537 -6.61 -2.07 -18.88
CA LEU A 537 -5.71 -2.18 -20.03
C LEU A 537 -6.37 -2.85 -21.25
N ILE A 538 -7.66 -3.20 -21.14
CA ILE A 538 -8.43 -3.93 -22.15
C ILE A 538 -9.71 -3.15 -22.49
N ASP A 539 -10.02 -3.02 -23.78
CA ASP A 539 -11.24 -2.39 -24.27
C ASP A 539 -12.44 -3.35 -24.33
N THR A 540 -13.61 -2.84 -24.75
CA THR A 540 -14.84 -3.64 -24.91
C THR A 540 -14.75 -4.75 -25.97
N HIS A 541 -13.69 -4.78 -26.78
CA HIS A 541 -13.44 -5.78 -27.82
C HIS A 541 -12.33 -6.76 -27.45
N GLY A 542 -11.81 -6.70 -26.22
CA GLY A 542 -10.74 -7.58 -25.75
C GLY A 542 -9.35 -7.20 -26.28
N GLN A 543 -9.19 -5.99 -26.86
CA GLN A 543 -7.93 -5.47 -27.36
C GLN A 543 -7.21 -4.65 -26.29
N ALA A 544 -5.87 -4.59 -26.38
CA ALA A 544 -5.10 -3.74 -25.49
C ALA A 544 -5.41 -2.25 -25.76
N VAL A 545 -5.78 -1.51 -24.71
CA VAL A 545 -5.99 -0.06 -24.80
C VAL A 545 -4.65 0.59 -25.13
N GLN A 546 -4.54 1.21 -26.31
CA GLN A 546 -3.38 2.03 -26.60
C GLN A 546 -3.43 3.28 -25.72
N LYS A 547 -2.46 3.42 -24.81
CA LYS A 547 -2.17 4.68 -24.13
C LYS A 547 -1.75 5.69 -25.20
N GLY A 548 -2.72 6.47 -25.67
CA GLY A 548 -2.44 7.66 -26.48
C GLY A 548 -1.47 8.54 -25.72
N HIS A 549 -0.53 9.15 -26.43
CA HIS A 549 0.37 10.14 -25.86
C HIS A 549 -0.45 11.38 -25.47
N ALA A 550 -0.99 11.38 -24.25
CA ALA A 550 -1.49 12.59 -23.61
C ALA A 550 -0.26 13.45 -23.26
N ALA A 551 -0.16 14.58 -23.94
CA ALA A 551 0.92 15.56 -23.80
C ALA A 551 0.77 16.42 -22.53
#